data_AF-A0A9P7VZ13-F1
#
_entry.id   AF-A0A9P7VZ13-F1
#
_cell.length_a   1.000
_cell.length_b   1.000
_cell.length_c   1.000
_cell.angle_alpha   90.00
_cell.angle_beta   90.00
_cell.angle_gamma   90.00
#
_symmetry.space_group_name_H-M   'P 1'
#
loop_
_entity.id
_entity.type
_entity.pdbx_description
1 polymer ?
#
loop_
_entity_poly.entity_id
_entity_poly.type
_entity_poly.pdbx_seq_one_letter_code
_entity_poly.pdbx_strand_id
1 'polypeptide(L)'
;MIHFMEQTRGKHLAREHTAMINSRKAVAASLLRTYKLSSSGTPYTTILPNVVDFYKFDPVRRLLDLPDEVNVDEHSFASIVPQIDASCQAWCDRIHDELIQVVGHPDPSSLQTTEQKVAFLKLARNVFFCESRCRYSWIGVSKESKLYYPQVLARQYSVIESDFHEDDPPDSTISLWCWRRCAWTAKHLSLNNKASIVVSALITALDRDPEQTAVDDMDKLEQLYQCSLCEHNGFLFVSGKVIYGWRAFVSKRSTQLSVIVVFFQIRHLRDEHALHVENNILTLMTQKDFEAVPMSDADGKLLDWYKERDDLRWRCLRCRHLSSETETCSPFFPGIRFPLLKRA
;
A
#
# COMPACT_ATOMS: atom_id res chain seq x y z
N MET A 1 12.52 -17.13 47.86
CA MET A 1 13.32 -15.88 47.73
C MET A 1 14.30 -15.96 46.56
N ILE A 2 15.14 -17.01 46.45
CA ILE A 2 16.12 -17.18 45.36
C ILE A 2 15.48 -17.06 43.96
N HIS A 3 14.40 -17.81 43.70
CA HIS A 3 13.67 -17.75 42.42
C HIS A 3 13.22 -16.34 42.00
N PHE A 4 12.79 -15.52 42.96
CA PHE A 4 12.36 -14.14 42.68
C PHE A 4 13.55 -13.24 42.28
N MET A 5 14.70 -13.41 42.93
CA MET A 5 15.92 -12.68 42.59
C MET A 5 16.45 -13.08 41.21
N GLU A 6 16.43 -14.37 40.87
CA GLU A 6 16.79 -14.88 39.55
C GLU A 6 15.85 -14.35 38.47
N GLN A 7 14.54 -14.35 38.72
CA GLN A 7 13.55 -13.79 37.80
C GLN A 7 13.76 -12.28 37.58
N THR A 8 14.04 -11.54 38.65
CA THR A 8 14.28 -10.08 38.57
C THR A 8 15.57 -9.79 37.82
N ARG A 9 16.64 -10.56 38.07
CA ARG A 9 17.91 -10.48 37.33
C ARG A 9 17.72 -10.79 35.85
N GLY A 10 16.97 -11.84 35.52
CA GLY A 10 16.68 -12.19 34.13
C GLY A 10 15.92 -11.08 33.40
N LYS A 11 14.91 -10.47 34.03
CA LYS A 11 14.19 -9.32 33.47
C LYS A 11 15.10 -8.10 33.26
N HIS A 12 16.02 -7.85 34.20
CA HIS A 12 16.96 -6.75 34.09
C HIS A 12 17.92 -6.93 32.91
N LEU A 13 18.57 -8.11 32.82
CA LEU A 13 19.44 -8.45 31.70
C LEU A 13 18.71 -8.38 30.35
N ALA A 14 17.46 -8.84 30.28
CA ALA A 14 16.66 -8.74 29.05
C ALA A 14 16.40 -7.28 28.63
N ARG A 15 16.17 -6.37 29.59
CA ARG A 15 16.00 -4.94 29.30
C ARG A 15 17.31 -4.29 28.85
N GLU A 16 18.42 -4.62 29.49
CA GLU A 16 19.76 -4.13 29.09
C GLU A 16 20.12 -4.58 27.68
N HIS A 17 19.94 -5.88 27.38
CA HIS A 17 20.12 -6.43 26.04
C HIS A 17 19.21 -5.72 25.03
N THR A 18 17.93 -5.53 25.33
CA THR A 18 16.99 -4.83 24.43
C THR A 18 17.40 -3.38 24.18
N ALA A 19 17.82 -2.65 25.23
CA ALA A 19 18.29 -1.28 25.10
C ALA A 19 19.56 -1.19 24.24
N MET A 20 20.48 -2.14 24.41
CA MET A 20 21.68 -2.26 23.58
C MET A 20 21.31 -2.51 22.10
N ILE A 21 20.44 -3.49 21.81
CA ILE A 21 19.96 -3.77 20.45
C ILE A 21 19.30 -2.53 19.83
N ASN A 22 18.48 -1.81 20.60
CA ASN A 22 17.84 -0.58 20.14
C ASN A 22 18.85 0.53 19.82
N SER A 23 19.95 0.62 20.58
CA SER A 23 21.06 1.52 20.26
C SER A 23 21.70 1.16 18.91
N ARG A 24 22.03 -0.12 18.69
CA ARG A 24 22.59 -0.60 17.41
C ARG A 24 21.66 -0.35 16.22
N LYS A 25 20.36 -0.58 16.42
CA LYS A 25 19.33 -0.27 15.42
C LYS A 25 19.29 1.21 15.06
N ALA A 26 19.45 2.11 16.03
CA ALA A 26 19.51 3.55 15.76
C ALA A 26 20.67 3.93 14.83
N VAL A 27 21.84 3.29 15.01
CA VAL A 27 22.99 3.45 14.10
C VAL A 27 22.66 2.94 12.70
N ALA A 28 22.12 1.73 12.57
CA ALA A 28 21.70 1.16 11.29
C ALA A 28 20.63 2.01 10.57
N ALA A 29 19.67 2.57 11.32
CA ALA A 29 18.66 3.47 10.79
C ALA A 29 19.26 4.78 10.27
N SER A 30 20.24 5.34 11.00
CA SER A 30 20.99 6.53 10.57
C SER A 30 21.75 6.26 9.27
N LEU A 31 22.40 5.10 9.17
CA LEU A 31 23.09 4.66 7.96
C LEU A 31 22.14 4.58 6.76
N LEU A 32 21.01 3.87 6.90
CA LEU A 32 20.02 3.75 5.83
C LEU A 32 19.49 5.13 5.40
N ARG A 33 19.24 6.03 6.37
CA ARG A 33 18.80 7.39 6.08
C ARG A 33 19.87 8.16 5.29
N THR A 34 21.13 8.08 5.70
CA THR A 34 22.26 8.72 5.03
C THR A 34 22.42 8.20 3.60
N TYR A 35 22.38 6.87 3.43
CA TYR A 35 22.39 6.24 2.11
C TYR A 35 21.22 6.73 1.25
N LYS A 36 19.99 6.73 1.79
CA LYS A 36 18.80 7.25 1.10
C LYS A 36 18.93 8.73 0.71
N LEU A 37 19.68 9.54 1.46
CA LEU A 37 19.86 10.98 1.19
C LEU A 37 21.05 11.28 0.27
N SER A 38 22.03 10.38 0.23
CA SER A 38 23.23 10.52 -0.61
C SER A 38 22.90 10.54 -2.11
N SER A 39 23.80 11.11 -2.93
CA SER A 39 23.73 11.12 -4.39
C SER A 39 23.86 9.72 -5.02
N SER A 40 24.46 8.78 -4.27
CA SER A 40 24.46 7.34 -4.58
C SER A 40 23.14 6.66 -4.26
N GLY A 41 22.28 7.29 -3.45
CA GLY A 41 20.89 6.91 -3.32
C GLY A 41 20.25 7.09 -4.70
N THR A 42 19.95 5.95 -5.32
CA THR A 42 19.27 5.77 -6.60
C THR A 42 18.19 6.85 -6.88
N PRO A 43 17.86 7.14 -8.16
CA PRO A 43 16.94 8.22 -8.53
C PRO A 43 15.65 8.17 -7.70
N TYR A 44 15.00 9.33 -7.49
CA TYR A 44 13.79 9.46 -6.64
C TYR A 44 12.64 8.49 -6.98
N THR A 45 12.73 7.84 -8.14
CA THR A 45 11.83 6.81 -8.65
C THR A 45 12.10 5.41 -8.08
N THR A 46 13.25 5.16 -7.47
CA THR A 46 13.64 3.83 -6.99
C THR A 46 13.00 3.52 -5.65
N ILE A 47 12.44 2.31 -5.55
CA ILE A 47 11.81 1.81 -4.34
C ILE A 47 12.91 1.31 -3.41
N LEU A 48 12.88 1.75 -2.15
CA LEU A 48 13.87 1.38 -1.15
C LEU A 48 13.22 0.74 0.08
N PRO A 49 13.91 -0.20 0.74
CA PRO A 49 13.41 -0.88 1.95
C PRO A 49 13.09 0.11 3.06
N ASN A 50 12.12 -0.23 3.90
CA ASN A 50 11.92 0.50 5.14
C ASN A 50 13.01 0.12 6.18
N VAL A 51 13.01 0.78 7.34
CA VAL A 51 14.05 0.53 8.35
C VAL A 51 13.99 -0.91 8.92
N VAL A 52 12.80 -1.48 9.04
CA VAL A 52 12.59 -2.84 9.55
C VAL A 52 13.00 -3.88 8.51
N ASP A 53 12.73 -3.62 7.22
CA ASP A 53 13.27 -4.42 6.11
C ASP A 53 14.80 -4.43 6.14
N PHE A 54 15.42 -3.27 6.34
CA PHE A 54 16.87 -3.12 6.39
C PHE A 54 17.51 -3.89 7.57
N TYR A 55 16.86 -3.89 8.73
CA TYR A 55 17.31 -4.71 9.87
C TYR A 55 17.32 -6.22 9.57
N LYS A 56 16.51 -6.67 8.62
CA LYS A 56 16.46 -8.08 8.20
C LYS A 56 17.53 -8.46 7.17
N PHE A 57 18.27 -7.50 6.61
CA PHE A 57 19.35 -7.81 5.69
C PHE A 57 20.46 -8.55 6.43
N ASP A 58 20.94 -9.68 5.89
CA ASP A 58 21.87 -10.55 6.60
C ASP A 58 23.16 -9.85 7.10
N PRO A 59 23.79 -8.93 6.35
CA PRO A 59 24.93 -8.18 6.87
C PRO A 59 24.56 -7.32 8.09
N VAL A 60 23.39 -6.67 8.07
CA VAL A 60 22.90 -5.81 9.14
C VAL A 60 22.50 -6.64 10.36
N ARG A 61 21.70 -7.69 10.15
CA ARG A 61 21.25 -8.62 11.20
C ARG A 61 22.43 -9.21 11.96
N ARG A 62 23.49 -9.64 11.27
CA ARG A 62 24.71 -10.16 11.92
C ARG A 62 25.38 -9.15 12.86
N LEU A 63 25.38 -7.86 12.53
CA LEU A 63 25.90 -6.83 13.44
C LEU A 63 24.96 -6.55 14.61
N LEU A 64 23.64 -6.58 14.38
CA LEU A 64 22.66 -6.40 15.44
C LEU A 64 22.76 -7.55 16.46
N ASP A 65 22.95 -8.79 16.00
CA ASP A 65 22.97 -10.01 16.81
C ASP A 65 24.35 -10.32 17.45
N LEU A 66 25.34 -9.42 17.35
CA LEU A 66 26.63 -9.58 18.03
C LEU A 66 26.47 -9.67 19.56
N PRO A 67 27.40 -10.31 20.30
CA PRO A 67 27.37 -10.32 21.77
C PRO A 67 27.35 -8.91 22.38
N ASP A 68 26.78 -8.78 23.58
CA ASP A 68 26.55 -7.50 24.27
C ASP A 68 27.84 -6.71 24.55
N GLU A 69 28.96 -7.41 24.69
CA GLU A 69 30.27 -6.82 24.97
C GLU A 69 30.87 -6.09 23.75
N VAL A 70 30.36 -6.35 22.55
CA VAL A 70 30.87 -5.75 21.32
C VAL A 70 30.17 -4.41 21.10
N ASN A 71 30.93 -3.31 21.16
CA ASN A 71 30.42 -2.00 20.78
C ASN A 71 30.25 -1.94 19.25
N VAL A 72 29.05 -1.59 18.80
CA VAL A 72 28.71 -1.47 17.38
C VAL A 72 28.42 -0.01 17.08
N ASP A 73 29.31 0.61 16.33
CA ASP A 73 29.28 2.02 15.93
C ASP A 73 29.13 2.18 14.41
N GLU A 74 29.19 3.40 13.89
CA GLU A 74 29.08 3.66 12.45
C GLU A 74 30.17 2.96 11.62
N HIS A 75 31.40 2.87 12.14
CA HIS A 75 32.52 2.21 11.45
C HIS A 75 32.28 0.71 11.29
N SER A 76 31.60 0.09 12.24
CA SER A 76 31.21 -1.32 12.17
C SER A 76 30.34 -1.62 10.93
N PHE A 77 29.56 -0.65 10.47
CA PHE A 77 28.72 -0.76 9.27
C PHE A 77 29.44 -0.38 7.96
N ALA A 78 30.67 0.13 8.00
CA ALA A 78 31.38 0.58 6.79
C ALA A 78 31.50 -0.53 5.72
N SER A 79 31.66 -1.78 6.16
CA SER A 79 31.71 -2.96 5.28
C SER A 79 30.36 -3.31 4.61
N ILE A 80 29.25 -2.81 5.14
CA ILE A 80 27.89 -3.06 4.63
C ILE A 80 27.53 -2.07 3.52
N VAL A 81 28.06 -0.84 3.57
CA VAL A 81 27.72 0.22 2.60
C VAL A 81 27.84 -0.25 1.14
N PRO A 82 28.92 -0.92 0.71
CA PRO A 82 29.04 -1.41 -0.67
C PRO A 82 28.04 -2.50 -1.05
N GLN A 83 27.37 -3.13 -0.08
CA GLN A 83 26.43 -4.24 -0.27
C GLN A 83 24.96 -3.78 -0.23
N ILE A 84 24.70 -2.51 0.10
CA ILE A 84 23.32 -1.99 0.27
C ILE A 84 22.55 -2.11 -1.05
N ASP A 85 23.14 -1.70 -2.18
CA ASP A 85 22.49 -1.75 -3.50
C ASP A 85 22.02 -3.16 -3.85
N ALA A 86 22.92 -4.14 -3.74
CA ALA A 86 22.61 -5.55 -4.00
C ALA A 86 21.52 -6.08 -3.07
N SER A 87 21.54 -5.68 -1.79
CA SER A 87 20.52 -6.07 -0.81
C SER A 87 19.16 -5.43 -1.10
N CYS A 88 19.14 -4.16 -1.53
CA CYS A 88 17.94 -3.46 -1.97
C CYS A 88 17.34 -4.11 -3.22
N GLN A 89 18.18 -4.54 -4.16
CA GLN A 89 17.73 -5.25 -5.36
C GLN A 89 17.10 -6.59 -5.01
N ALA A 90 17.77 -7.42 -4.21
CA ALA A 90 17.22 -8.69 -3.74
C ALA A 90 15.90 -8.52 -2.96
N TRP A 91 15.81 -7.45 -2.16
CA TRP A 91 14.56 -7.08 -1.48
C TRP A 91 13.45 -6.68 -2.46
N CYS A 92 13.76 -5.88 -3.50
CA CYS A 92 12.80 -5.50 -4.53
C CYS A 92 12.28 -6.73 -5.30
N ASP A 93 13.18 -7.63 -5.69
CA ASP A 93 12.83 -8.83 -6.45
C ASP A 93 11.87 -9.72 -5.66
N ARG A 94 12.15 -9.95 -4.37
CA ARG A 94 11.24 -10.67 -3.47
C ARG A 94 9.85 -10.02 -3.41
N ILE A 95 9.78 -8.70 -3.30
CA ILE A 95 8.51 -7.97 -3.26
C ILE A 95 7.73 -8.11 -4.55
N HIS A 96 8.41 -8.03 -5.70
CA HIS A 96 7.77 -8.24 -6.98
C HIS A 96 7.22 -9.66 -7.09
N ASP A 97 7.96 -10.67 -6.62
CA ASP A 97 7.49 -12.05 -6.56
C ASP A 97 6.25 -12.20 -5.68
N GLU A 98 6.25 -11.62 -4.49
CA GLU A 98 5.07 -11.59 -3.60
C GLU A 98 3.85 -10.92 -4.27
N LEU A 99 4.05 -9.80 -4.98
CA LEU A 99 2.95 -9.12 -5.69
C LEU A 99 2.43 -9.93 -6.89
N ILE A 100 3.31 -10.58 -7.65
CA ILE A 100 2.94 -11.45 -8.78
C ILE A 100 2.12 -12.64 -8.28
N GLN A 101 2.48 -13.21 -7.13
CA GLN A 101 1.69 -14.24 -6.46
C GLN A 101 0.30 -13.72 -6.08
N VAL A 102 0.19 -12.50 -5.53
CA VAL A 102 -1.12 -11.89 -5.21
C VAL A 102 -2.00 -11.69 -6.44
N VAL A 103 -1.40 -11.31 -7.58
CA VAL A 103 -2.14 -11.19 -8.86
C VAL A 103 -2.54 -12.56 -9.42
N GLY A 104 -1.82 -13.62 -9.08
CA GLY A 104 -2.10 -14.98 -9.57
C GLY A 104 -1.64 -15.19 -11.01
N HIS A 105 -0.44 -14.72 -11.36
CA HIS A 105 0.13 -14.98 -12.69
C HIS A 105 0.22 -16.50 -12.98
N PRO A 106 -0.22 -16.98 -14.15
CA PRO A 106 -0.32 -18.42 -14.43
C PRO A 106 1.05 -19.13 -14.46
N ASP A 107 2.10 -18.43 -14.91
CA ASP A 107 3.47 -18.93 -14.90
C ASP A 107 4.44 -17.86 -14.35
N PRO A 108 4.54 -17.68 -13.02
CA PRO A 108 5.42 -16.67 -12.42
C PRO A 108 6.90 -16.84 -12.82
N SER A 109 7.31 -18.07 -13.13
CA SER A 109 8.67 -18.42 -13.52
C SER A 109 9.07 -17.86 -14.89
N SER A 110 8.09 -17.52 -15.73
CA SER A 110 8.34 -16.85 -17.02
C SER A 110 8.90 -15.43 -16.87
N LEU A 111 8.67 -14.77 -15.74
CA LEU A 111 9.12 -13.40 -15.46
C LEU A 111 10.48 -13.43 -14.75
N GLN A 112 11.55 -13.67 -15.51
CA GLN A 112 12.90 -13.87 -14.96
C GLN A 112 13.58 -12.57 -14.53
N THR A 113 13.33 -11.48 -15.24
CA THR A 113 13.99 -10.18 -15.00
C THR A 113 13.11 -9.24 -14.18
N THR A 114 13.73 -8.36 -13.40
CA THR A 114 13.02 -7.32 -12.63
C THR A 114 12.18 -6.44 -13.56
N GLU A 115 12.68 -6.12 -14.76
CA GLU A 115 11.98 -5.31 -15.75
C GLU A 115 10.68 -5.98 -16.22
N GLN A 116 10.71 -7.28 -16.50
CA GLN A 116 9.53 -8.05 -16.87
C GLN A 116 8.49 -8.08 -15.73
N LYS A 117 8.95 -8.32 -14.49
CA LYS A 117 8.10 -8.31 -13.30
C LYS A 117 7.42 -6.95 -13.12
N VAL A 118 8.18 -5.86 -13.24
CA VAL A 118 7.67 -4.49 -13.13
C VAL A 118 6.71 -4.15 -14.26
N ALA A 119 7.02 -4.53 -15.50
CA ALA A 119 6.14 -4.30 -16.65
C ALA A 119 4.78 -5.00 -16.44
N PHE A 120 4.80 -6.27 -15.98
CA PHE A 120 3.58 -6.99 -15.63
C PHE A 120 2.81 -6.29 -14.49
N LEU A 121 3.48 -5.93 -13.39
CA LEU A 121 2.83 -5.27 -12.25
C LEU A 121 2.25 -3.89 -12.60
N LYS A 122 2.80 -3.22 -13.63
CA LYS A 122 2.30 -1.94 -14.16
C LYS A 122 1.06 -2.04 -15.04
N LEU A 123 0.62 -3.25 -15.43
CA LEU A 123 -0.60 -3.41 -16.21
C LEU A 123 -1.81 -2.82 -15.48
N ALA A 124 -2.63 -2.05 -16.19
CA ALA A 124 -3.76 -1.32 -15.60
C ALA A 124 -4.80 -2.25 -14.93
N ARG A 125 -4.96 -3.47 -15.45
CA ARG A 125 -5.86 -4.48 -14.88
C ARG A 125 -5.39 -5.01 -13.52
N ASN A 126 -4.14 -4.82 -13.13
CA ASN A 126 -3.59 -5.31 -11.86
C ASN A 126 -3.98 -4.36 -10.73
N VAL A 127 -5.24 -4.45 -10.30
CA VAL A 127 -5.82 -3.59 -9.27
C VAL A 127 -5.74 -4.26 -7.91
N PHE A 128 -4.88 -3.76 -7.04
CA PHE A 128 -4.73 -4.26 -5.68
C PHE A 128 -5.71 -3.58 -4.72
N PHE A 129 -6.03 -4.27 -3.63
CA PHE A 129 -6.66 -3.65 -2.47
C PHE A 129 -6.14 -4.24 -1.16
N CYS A 130 -6.39 -3.52 -0.07
CA CYS A 130 -5.91 -3.83 1.28
C CYS A 130 -7.03 -4.56 2.03
N GLU A 131 -6.83 -5.82 2.42
CA GLU A 131 -7.85 -6.59 3.14
C GLU A 131 -8.08 -6.03 4.54
N SER A 132 -9.27 -5.46 4.76
CA SER A 132 -10.07 -5.26 5.98
C SER A 132 -9.43 -4.70 7.28
N ARG A 133 -8.15 -4.91 7.59
CA ARG A 133 -7.46 -4.30 8.75
C ARG A 133 -7.09 -2.84 8.53
N CYS A 134 -7.25 -2.36 7.30
CA CYS A 134 -7.04 -0.98 6.91
C CYS A 134 -8.25 -0.08 7.28
N ARG A 135 -9.27 -0.66 7.95
CA ARG A 135 -10.55 -0.04 8.32
C ARG A 135 -10.54 0.74 9.63
N TYR A 136 -9.46 0.75 10.41
CA TYR A 136 -9.38 1.52 11.68
C TYR A 136 -9.36 3.05 11.51
N SER A 137 -9.80 3.58 10.37
CA SER A 137 -10.39 4.92 10.35
C SER A 137 -11.67 4.86 11.22
N TRP A 138 -11.56 5.19 12.50
CA TRP A 138 -12.67 5.37 13.45
C TRP A 138 -13.77 6.33 12.93
N ILE A 139 -13.52 7.05 11.83
CA ILE A 139 -14.48 7.92 11.12
C ILE A 139 -15.38 7.12 10.15
N GLY A 140 -15.37 5.78 10.15
CA GLY A 140 -16.43 4.97 9.54
C GLY A 140 -16.54 4.98 8.00
N VAL A 141 -15.63 5.63 7.27
CA VAL A 141 -15.68 5.71 5.81
C VAL A 141 -14.30 5.46 5.19
N SER A 142 -13.71 4.28 5.42
CA SER A 142 -12.54 3.89 4.62
C SER A 142 -13.02 3.37 3.25
N LYS A 143 -13.14 4.28 2.28
CA LYS A 143 -13.33 3.93 0.87
C LYS A 143 -12.22 2.95 0.48
N GLU A 144 -12.59 1.75 0.02
CA GLU A 144 -11.65 0.78 -0.54
C GLU A 144 -10.73 1.49 -1.52
N SER A 145 -9.48 1.70 -1.12
CA SER A 145 -8.51 2.40 -1.95
C SER A 145 -7.97 1.36 -2.91
N LYS A 146 -8.36 1.47 -4.18
CA LYS A 146 -7.74 0.73 -5.27
C LYS A 146 -6.29 1.20 -5.37
N LEU A 147 -5.37 0.25 -5.37
CA LEU A 147 -3.94 0.50 -5.43
C LEU A 147 -3.42 -0.06 -6.73
N TYR A 148 -2.50 0.67 -7.34
CA TYR A 148 -1.81 0.27 -8.56
C TYR A 148 -0.32 0.26 -8.27
N TYR A 149 0.48 -0.37 -9.11
CA TYR A 149 1.93 -0.22 -9.02
C TYR A 149 2.35 1.20 -9.48
N PRO A 150 3.32 1.88 -8.82
CA PRO A 150 4.05 1.49 -7.61
C PRO A 150 3.35 1.91 -6.30
N GLN A 151 2.17 2.54 -6.36
CA GLN A 151 1.43 3.03 -5.19
C GLN A 151 1.18 1.94 -4.13
N VAL A 152 0.98 0.68 -4.54
CA VAL A 152 0.83 -0.47 -3.65
C VAL A 152 2.00 -0.63 -2.67
N LEU A 153 3.22 -0.26 -3.10
CA LEU A 153 4.43 -0.34 -2.27
C LEU A 153 4.44 0.72 -1.15
N ALA A 154 3.80 1.86 -1.40
CA ALA A 154 3.69 2.96 -0.46
C ALA A 154 2.60 2.74 0.61
N ARG A 155 1.85 1.63 0.56
CA ARG A 155 0.70 1.42 1.45
C ARG A 155 1.12 1.18 2.90
N GLN A 156 0.61 2.00 3.81
CA GLN A 156 0.98 2.02 5.23
C GLN A 156 0.81 0.66 5.94
N TYR A 157 -0.28 -0.06 5.68
CA TYR A 157 -0.55 -1.35 6.31
C TYR A 157 0.34 -2.50 5.83
N SER A 158 1.07 -2.32 4.72
CA SER A 158 2.11 -3.28 4.33
C SER A 158 3.38 -3.13 5.16
N VAL A 159 3.51 -2.07 5.97
CA VAL A 159 4.71 -1.78 6.77
C VAL A 159 4.38 -1.39 8.21
N ILE A 160 3.13 -1.61 8.67
CA ILE A 160 2.69 -1.31 10.03
C ILE A 160 1.75 -2.40 10.54
N GLU A 161 1.99 -2.86 11.76
CA GLU A 161 1.12 -3.76 12.52
C GLU A 161 0.70 -3.11 13.84
N SER A 162 -0.45 -3.51 14.36
CA SER A 162 -0.93 -3.06 15.68
C SER A 162 -0.10 -3.76 16.75
N ASP A 163 0.44 -3.01 17.70
CA ASP A 163 1.21 -3.56 18.82
C ASP A 163 0.65 -3.00 20.13
N PHE A 164 0.03 -3.86 20.93
CA PHE A 164 -0.60 -3.50 22.20
C PHE A 164 0.26 -3.95 23.40
N HIS A 165 1.53 -4.28 23.20
CA HIS A 165 2.41 -4.71 24.28
C HIS A 165 3.07 -3.51 24.99
N GLU A 166 2.80 -3.35 26.29
CA GLU A 166 3.32 -2.24 27.12
C GLU A 166 4.64 -2.54 27.86
N ASP A 167 5.12 -3.79 27.85
CA ASP A 167 6.14 -4.25 28.81
C ASP A 167 7.61 -4.11 28.38
N ASP A 168 7.89 -3.83 27.10
CA ASP A 168 9.25 -3.69 26.56
C ASP A 168 9.67 -2.23 26.39
N PRO A 169 10.97 -1.89 26.59
CA PRO A 169 11.46 -0.55 26.28
C PRO A 169 11.21 -0.26 24.78
N PRO A 170 10.50 0.84 24.45
CA PRO A 170 10.07 1.06 23.08
C PRO A 170 11.26 1.28 22.17
N ASP A 171 11.33 0.48 21.10
CA ASP A 171 12.24 0.74 19.99
C ASP A 171 11.76 1.99 19.25
N SER A 172 12.32 3.15 19.58
CA SER A 172 11.94 4.44 18.98
C SER A 172 12.09 4.48 17.46
N THR A 173 12.85 3.56 16.85
CA THR A 173 13.00 3.50 15.38
C THR A 173 11.82 2.81 14.69
N ILE A 174 11.06 2.00 15.42
CA ILE A 174 9.97 1.17 14.90
C ILE A 174 8.61 1.52 15.54
N SER A 175 8.58 1.92 16.81
CA SER A 175 7.37 2.20 17.57
C SER A 175 6.69 3.51 17.15
N LEU A 176 5.36 3.47 16.99
CA LEU A 176 4.48 4.55 16.57
C LEU A 176 3.23 4.58 17.46
N TRP A 177 3.32 5.12 18.67
CA TRP A 177 2.22 5.24 19.66
C TRP A 177 1.48 3.93 19.99
N CYS A 178 0.58 3.44 19.14
CA CYS A 178 -0.16 2.16 19.25
C CYS A 178 0.09 1.21 18.05
N TRP A 179 1.06 1.55 17.23
CA TRP A 179 1.44 0.83 16.02
C TRP A 179 2.94 0.57 16.03
N ARG A 180 3.35 -0.45 15.28
CA ARG A 180 4.75 -0.81 15.10
C ARG A 180 5.03 -0.94 13.62
N ARG A 181 6.14 -0.35 13.14
CA ARG A 181 6.61 -0.63 11.79
C ARG A 181 6.94 -2.12 11.65
N CYS A 182 6.58 -2.72 10.52
CA CYS A 182 6.96 -4.08 10.17
C CYS A 182 7.71 -4.09 8.83
N ALA A 183 8.41 -5.20 8.56
CA ALA A 183 8.99 -5.42 7.24
C ALA A 183 7.87 -5.48 6.20
N TRP A 184 8.15 -5.02 4.98
CA TRP A 184 7.16 -5.02 3.91
C TRP A 184 6.66 -6.43 3.64
N THR A 185 5.34 -6.60 3.57
CA THR A 185 4.69 -7.87 3.22
C THR A 185 3.45 -7.66 2.36
N ALA A 186 3.21 -8.61 1.45
CA ALA A 186 1.97 -8.67 0.66
C ALA A 186 0.81 -9.37 1.39
N LYS A 187 0.98 -9.86 2.62
CA LYS A 187 -0.02 -10.65 3.37
C LYS A 187 -1.40 -9.99 3.51
N HIS A 188 -1.47 -8.66 3.45
CA HIS A 188 -2.72 -7.90 3.55
C HIS A 188 -3.19 -7.34 2.21
N LEU A 189 -2.57 -7.75 1.12
CA LEU A 189 -2.91 -7.35 -0.24
C LEU A 189 -3.63 -8.49 -0.94
N SER A 190 -4.66 -8.13 -1.67
CA SER A 190 -5.40 -9.04 -2.55
C SER A 190 -5.67 -8.38 -3.89
N LEU A 191 -5.82 -9.20 -4.93
CA LEU A 191 -6.28 -8.72 -6.24
C LEU A 191 -7.76 -8.38 -6.15
N ASN A 192 -8.12 -7.15 -6.56
CA ASN A 192 -9.51 -6.75 -6.67
C ASN A 192 -10.08 -7.30 -7.99
N ASN A 193 -10.49 -8.57 -7.99
CA ASN A 193 -10.99 -9.28 -9.18
C ASN A 193 -12.09 -8.48 -9.91
N LYS A 194 -13.01 -7.87 -9.15
CA LYS A 194 -14.09 -7.05 -9.73
C LYS A 194 -13.56 -5.84 -10.46
N ALA A 195 -12.66 -5.08 -9.82
CA ALA A 195 -12.05 -3.91 -10.45
C ALA A 195 -11.18 -4.31 -11.64
N SER A 196 -10.44 -5.42 -11.54
CA SER A 196 -9.61 -5.95 -12.63
C SER A 196 -10.44 -6.28 -13.87
N ILE A 197 -11.59 -6.94 -13.69
CA ILE A 197 -12.54 -7.23 -14.79
C ILE A 197 -13.09 -5.95 -15.40
N VAL A 198 -13.49 -4.97 -14.58
CA VAL A 198 -14.01 -3.68 -15.06
C VAL A 198 -12.94 -2.91 -15.84
N VAL A 199 -11.70 -2.85 -15.34
CA VAL A 199 -10.59 -2.20 -16.03
C VAL A 199 -10.29 -2.92 -17.34
N SER A 200 -10.25 -4.25 -17.35
CA SER A 200 -9.97 -5.02 -18.57
C SER A 200 -11.04 -4.77 -19.63
N ALA A 201 -12.32 -4.81 -19.26
CA ALA A 201 -13.42 -4.51 -20.19
C ALA A 201 -13.38 -3.07 -20.70
N LEU A 202 -13.02 -2.11 -19.83
CA LEU A 202 -12.82 -0.71 -20.23
C LEU A 202 -11.69 -0.57 -21.26
N ILE A 203 -10.54 -1.21 -21.04
CA ILE A 203 -9.40 -1.20 -21.97
C ILE A 203 -9.80 -1.81 -23.32
N THR A 204 -10.48 -2.96 -23.32
CA THR A 204 -10.95 -3.60 -24.55
C THR A 204 -11.93 -2.72 -25.32
N ALA A 205 -12.85 -2.04 -24.63
CA ALA A 205 -13.81 -1.13 -25.27
C ALA A 205 -13.17 0.16 -25.80
N LEU A 206 -11.91 0.42 -25.47
CA LEU A 206 -11.06 1.46 -26.06
C LEU A 206 -10.16 0.92 -27.18
N ASP A 207 -10.47 -0.27 -27.70
CA ASP A 207 -9.71 -0.98 -28.74
C ASP A 207 -8.22 -1.20 -28.37
N ARG A 208 -7.96 -1.48 -27.08
CA ARG A 208 -6.62 -1.77 -26.55
C ARG A 208 -6.56 -3.16 -25.92
N ASP A 209 -5.34 -3.70 -25.83
CA ASP A 209 -5.09 -5.00 -25.20
C ASP A 209 -4.86 -4.85 -23.68
N PRO A 210 -5.70 -5.46 -22.81
CA PRO A 210 -5.51 -5.44 -21.35
C PRO A 210 -4.25 -6.16 -20.88
N GLU A 211 -3.65 -7.03 -21.69
CA GLU A 211 -2.37 -7.70 -21.40
C GLU A 211 -1.15 -6.80 -21.59
N GLN A 212 -1.31 -5.67 -22.29
CA GLN A 212 -0.22 -4.77 -22.65
C GLN A 212 -0.40 -3.34 -22.13
N THR A 213 -1.64 -2.95 -21.81
CA THR A 213 -1.95 -1.57 -21.42
C THR A 213 -1.54 -1.30 -19.98
N ALA A 214 -0.56 -0.40 -19.79
CA ALA A 214 -0.12 0.01 -18.47
C ALA A 214 -1.05 1.05 -17.84
N VAL A 215 -0.94 1.21 -16.51
CA VAL A 215 -1.63 2.27 -15.75
C VAL A 215 -1.31 3.66 -16.32
N ASP A 216 -0.05 3.91 -16.64
CA ASP A 216 0.42 5.20 -17.18
C ASP A 216 -0.18 5.48 -18.57
N ASP A 217 -0.51 4.45 -19.35
CA ASP A 217 -1.15 4.61 -20.66
C ASP A 217 -2.62 5.03 -20.50
N MET A 218 -3.31 4.48 -19.50
CA MET A 218 -4.68 4.86 -19.15
C MET A 218 -4.74 6.28 -18.56
N ASP A 219 -3.76 6.68 -17.75
CA ASP A 219 -3.69 8.02 -17.16
C ASP A 219 -3.42 9.13 -18.20
N LYS A 220 -2.79 8.80 -19.33
CA LYS A 220 -2.58 9.73 -20.46
C LYS A 220 -3.81 9.90 -21.35
N LEU A 221 -4.86 9.09 -21.16
CA LEU A 221 -6.09 9.25 -21.93
C LEU A 221 -6.80 10.51 -21.45
N GLU A 222 -6.90 11.51 -22.32
CA GLU A 222 -7.65 12.73 -22.09
C GLU A 222 -9.17 12.53 -22.31
N GLN A 223 -9.68 11.43 -21.77
CA GLN A 223 -11.05 10.99 -21.90
C GLN A 223 -11.70 10.87 -20.54
N LEU A 224 -12.97 11.23 -20.50
CA LEU A 224 -13.81 11.02 -19.35
C LEU A 224 -14.90 10.01 -19.68
N TYR A 225 -15.51 9.43 -18.66
CA TYR A 225 -16.42 8.30 -18.82
C TYR A 225 -17.74 8.61 -18.13
N GLN A 226 -18.83 8.47 -18.87
CA GLN A 226 -20.18 8.53 -18.35
C GLN A 226 -20.74 7.10 -18.21
N CYS A 227 -21.42 6.83 -17.10
CA CYS A 227 -22.10 5.56 -16.90
C CYS A 227 -23.55 5.64 -17.37
N SER A 228 -23.87 5.00 -18.49
CA SER A 228 -25.22 5.00 -19.08
C SER A 228 -26.26 4.34 -18.17
N LEU A 229 -25.87 3.35 -17.36
CA LEU A 229 -26.77 2.71 -16.38
C LEU A 229 -27.16 3.61 -15.20
N CYS A 230 -26.29 4.57 -14.83
CA CYS A 230 -26.60 5.51 -13.74
C CYS A 230 -27.66 6.53 -14.15
N GLU A 231 -27.80 6.82 -15.44
CA GLU A 231 -28.78 7.77 -15.97
C GLU A 231 -30.21 7.24 -15.87
N HIS A 232 -30.40 5.93 -16.11
CA HIS A 232 -31.73 5.31 -16.10
C HIS A 232 -32.27 4.98 -14.70
N ASN A 233 -31.41 4.80 -13.70
CA ASN A 233 -31.85 4.27 -12.41
C ASN A 233 -32.39 5.30 -11.41
N GLY A 234 -32.49 6.59 -11.76
CA GLY A 234 -33.39 7.60 -11.16
C GLY A 234 -33.40 7.80 -9.63
N PHE A 235 -32.57 7.11 -8.84
CA PHE A 235 -32.92 6.88 -7.44
C PHE A 235 -32.53 8.02 -6.48
N LEU A 236 -31.74 9.02 -6.91
CA LEU A 236 -31.42 10.19 -6.07
C LEU A 236 -31.21 11.47 -6.91
N PHE A 237 -32.22 12.35 -6.88
CA PHE A 237 -32.34 13.83 -7.02
C PHE A 237 -31.21 14.74 -7.57
N VAL A 238 -30.17 14.24 -8.23
CA VAL A 238 -29.17 15.09 -8.89
C VAL A 238 -29.23 14.81 -10.39
N SER A 239 -30.04 15.60 -11.10
CA SER A 239 -30.30 15.47 -12.55
C SER A 239 -29.13 15.98 -13.42
N GLY A 240 -27.90 15.64 -13.06
CA GLY A 240 -26.70 16.00 -13.80
C GLY A 240 -26.01 14.77 -14.39
N LYS A 241 -25.57 14.85 -15.64
CA LYS A 241 -24.64 13.88 -16.23
C LYS A 241 -23.37 13.88 -15.39
N VAL A 242 -23.13 12.81 -14.63
CA VAL A 242 -21.89 12.71 -13.85
C VAL A 242 -20.85 11.99 -14.68
N ILE A 243 -19.80 12.73 -14.99
CA ILE A 243 -18.66 12.30 -15.79
C ILE A 243 -17.50 11.98 -14.83
N TYR A 244 -16.72 10.93 -15.13
CA TYR A 244 -15.64 10.45 -14.26
C TYR A 244 -14.35 10.26 -15.05
N GLY A 245 -13.19 10.53 -14.45
CA GLY A 245 -11.93 9.91 -14.91
C GLY A 245 -11.97 8.38 -14.75
N TRP A 246 -11.15 7.65 -15.52
CA TRP A 246 -11.22 6.18 -15.57
C TRP A 246 -11.07 5.53 -14.18
N ARG A 247 -10.17 6.03 -13.33
CA ARG A 247 -9.97 5.52 -11.95
C ARG A 247 -11.23 5.66 -11.09
N ALA A 248 -11.89 6.82 -11.17
CA ALA A 248 -13.13 7.10 -10.45
C ALA A 248 -14.30 6.27 -11.01
N PHE A 249 -14.36 6.10 -12.34
CA PHE A 249 -15.33 5.28 -13.03
C PHE A 249 -15.24 3.81 -12.57
N VAL A 250 -14.05 3.21 -12.63
CA VAL A 250 -13.76 1.86 -12.15
C VAL A 250 -14.13 1.74 -10.67
N SER A 251 -13.83 2.78 -9.87
CA SER A 251 -14.17 2.74 -8.45
C SER A 251 -15.65 2.75 -8.17
N LYS A 252 -16.46 3.49 -8.94
CA LYS A 252 -17.91 3.51 -8.76
C LYS A 252 -18.52 2.18 -9.19
N ARG A 253 -18.11 1.65 -10.35
CA ARG A 253 -18.64 0.42 -10.93
C ARG A 253 -18.31 -0.83 -10.11
N SER A 254 -17.07 -0.97 -9.65
CA SER A 254 -16.69 -2.12 -8.81
C SER A 254 -17.53 -2.21 -7.53
N THR A 255 -17.90 -1.06 -6.95
CA THR A 255 -18.72 -0.99 -5.74
C THR A 255 -20.21 -1.23 -6.05
N GLN A 256 -20.73 -0.68 -7.15
CA GLN A 256 -22.12 -0.92 -7.59
C GLN A 256 -22.39 -2.39 -7.92
N LEU A 257 -21.45 -3.11 -8.54
CA LEU A 257 -21.58 -4.55 -8.77
C LEU A 257 -21.80 -5.33 -7.47
N SER A 258 -21.18 -4.91 -6.35
CA SER A 258 -21.43 -5.52 -5.05
C SER A 258 -22.85 -5.26 -4.54
N VAL A 259 -23.41 -4.07 -4.81
CA VAL A 259 -24.77 -3.71 -4.37
C VAL A 259 -25.82 -4.44 -5.22
N ILE A 260 -25.67 -4.47 -6.55
CA ILE A 260 -26.63 -5.11 -7.45
C ILE A 260 -26.71 -6.62 -7.20
N VAL A 261 -25.57 -7.29 -7.01
CA VAL A 261 -25.55 -8.74 -6.67
C VAL A 261 -26.30 -9.00 -5.35
N VAL A 262 -26.08 -8.18 -4.33
CA VAL A 262 -26.79 -8.32 -3.04
C VAL A 262 -28.30 -8.06 -3.17
N PHE A 263 -28.71 -7.05 -3.93
CA PHE A 263 -30.14 -6.76 -4.15
C PHE A 263 -30.83 -7.85 -4.99
N PHE A 264 -30.18 -8.40 -6.03
CA PHE A 264 -30.73 -9.53 -6.77
C PHE A 264 -30.83 -10.79 -5.91
N GLN A 265 -29.85 -11.04 -5.05
CA GLN A 265 -29.87 -12.20 -4.14
C GLN A 265 -30.93 -12.06 -3.03
N ILE A 266 -31.17 -10.85 -2.52
CA ILE A 266 -32.26 -10.58 -1.56
C ILE A 266 -33.63 -10.65 -2.23
N ARG A 267 -33.76 -10.21 -3.49
CA ARG A 267 -35.03 -10.29 -4.24
C ARG A 267 -35.36 -11.72 -4.66
N HIS A 268 -34.35 -12.54 -4.97
CA HIS A 268 -34.53 -13.96 -5.28
C HIS A 268 -34.88 -14.82 -4.06
N LEU A 269 -34.47 -14.45 -2.85
CA LEU A 269 -34.89 -15.14 -1.61
C LEU A 269 -36.40 -14.96 -1.29
N ARG A 270 -37.14 -14.16 -2.07
CA ARG A 270 -38.58 -13.93 -1.92
C ARG A 270 -39.47 -14.63 -2.95
N ASP A 271 -38.90 -15.17 -4.03
CA ASP A 271 -39.65 -15.89 -5.08
C ASP A 271 -39.13 -17.32 -5.18
N GLU A 272 -39.96 -18.32 -4.82
CA GLU A 272 -39.63 -19.76 -4.77
C GLU A 272 -39.40 -20.43 -6.13
N HIS A 273 -39.19 -19.67 -7.21
CA HIS A 273 -38.83 -20.23 -8.51
C HIS A 273 -37.33 -20.06 -8.77
N ALA A 274 -36.60 -21.11 -8.38
CA ALA A 274 -35.18 -21.29 -8.61
C ALA A 274 -34.86 -21.32 -10.13
N LEU A 275 -34.37 -20.19 -10.64
CA LEU A 275 -33.40 -20.22 -11.74
C LEU A 275 -32.03 -20.41 -11.10
N HIS A 276 -31.35 -21.49 -11.47
CA HIS A 276 -29.93 -21.70 -11.19
C HIS A 276 -29.15 -20.49 -11.74
N VAL A 277 -28.84 -19.52 -10.88
CA VAL A 277 -27.82 -18.51 -11.17
C VAL A 277 -26.48 -19.20 -10.91
N GLU A 278 -26.08 -20.08 -11.81
CA GLU A 278 -24.67 -20.42 -11.94
C GLU A 278 -23.94 -19.11 -12.23
N ASN A 279 -23.18 -18.59 -11.27
CA ASN A 279 -21.95 -17.75 -11.32
C ASN A 279 -21.63 -16.83 -12.53
N ASN A 280 -22.56 -16.50 -13.43
CA ASN A 280 -22.25 -16.15 -14.81
C ASN A 280 -22.85 -14.83 -15.29
N ILE A 281 -23.12 -13.87 -14.40
CA ILE A 281 -23.54 -12.52 -14.81
C ILE A 281 -22.73 -11.46 -14.04
N LEU A 282 -21.41 -11.50 -14.20
CA LEU A 282 -20.72 -10.28 -14.57
C LEU A 282 -20.95 -10.13 -16.08
N THR A 283 -22.07 -9.55 -16.50
CA THR A 283 -22.21 -9.17 -17.91
C THR A 283 -21.03 -8.26 -18.19
N LEU A 284 -20.06 -8.76 -18.96
CA LEU A 284 -18.91 -8.00 -19.44
C LEU A 284 -19.44 -6.67 -19.93
N MET A 285 -18.87 -5.57 -19.44
CA MET A 285 -19.25 -4.25 -19.91
C MET A 285 -19.18 -4.28 -21.43
N THR A 286 -20.31 -4.05 -22.07
CA THR A 286 -20.35 -3.83 -23.50
C THR A 286 -19.98 -2.38 -23.76
N GLN A 287 -19.50 -2.07 -24.95
CA GLN A 287 -19.25 -0.69 -25.38
C GLN A 287 -20.50 0.22 -25.22
N LYS A 288 -21.70 -0.37 -25.09
CA LYS A 288 -22.97 0.35 -24.87
C LYS A 288 -23.18 0.80 -23.42
N ASP A 289 -22.43 0.27 -22.46
CA ASP A 289 -22.65 0.51 -21.02
C ASP A 289 -22.02 1.82 -20.50
N PHE A 290 -21.20 2.47 -21.32
CA PHE A 290 -20.58 3.74 -21.00
C PHE A 290 -20.31 4.54 -22.28
N GLU A 291 -20.11 5.84 -22.11
CA GLU A 291 -19.76 6.75 -23.19
C GLU A 291 -18.45 7.45 -22.82
N ALA A 292 -17.50 7.49 -23.76
CA ALA A 292 -16.28 8.28 -23.63
C ALA A 292 -16.59 9.72 -24.06
N VAL A 293 -16.41 10.66 -23.15
CA VAL A 293 -16.64 12.09 -23.36
C VAL A 293 -15.27 12.77 -23.47
N PRO A 294 -14.98 13.51 -24.56
CA PRO A 294 -13.77 14.31 -24.67
C PRO A 294 -13.62 15.31 -23.52
N MET A 295 -12.40 15.51 -23.01
CA MET A 295 -12.17 16.51 -21.96
C MET A 295 -12.58 17.94 -22.35
N SER A 296 -12.58 18.28 -23.65
CA SER A 296 -13.03 19.58 -24.16
C SER A 296 -14.48 19.92 -23.80
N ASP A 297 -15.30 18.90 -23.51
CA ASP A 297 -16.73 19.05 -23.31
C ASP A 297 -17.10 19.11 -21.81
N ALA A 298 -16.11 19.00 -20.93
CA ALA A 298 -16.29 19.03 -19.48
C ALA A 298 -16.17 20.45 -18.90
N ASP A 299 -17.01 20.77 -17.91
CA ASP A 299 -16.91 22.01 -17.13
C ASP A 299 -15.56 22.06 -16.38
N GLY A 300 -14.77 23.10 -16.62
CA GLY A 300 -13.42 23.28 -16.05
C GLY A 300 -13.38 23.20 -14.52
N LYS A 301 -14.44 23.61 -13.81
CA LYS A 301 -14.51 23.50 -12.34
C LYS A 301 -14.55 22.06 -11.84
N LEU A 302 -15.11 21.15 -12.64
CA LEU A 302 -15.17 19.73 -12.31
C LEU A 302 -13.76 19.10 -12.44
N LEU A 303 -12.98 19.56 -13.42
CA LEU A 303 -11.66 19.03 -13.74
C LEU A 303 -10.63 19.29 -12.63
N ASP A 304 -10.64 20.50 -12.06
CA ASP A 304 -9.73 20.90 -10.98
C ASP A 304 -9.98 20.10 -9.69
N TRP A 305 -11.25 19.82 -9.37
CA TRP A 305 -11.62 19.03 -8.21
C TRP A 305 -11.11 17.57 -8.27
N TYR A 306 -11.02 16.99 -9.48
CA TYR A 306 -10.47 15.64 -9.66
C TYR A 306 -8.95 15.61 -9.47
N LYS A 307 -8.22 16.59 -9.99
CA LYS A 307 -6.76 16.67 -9.87
C LYS A 307 -6.30 16.81 -8.42
N GLU A 308 -6.99 17.61 -7.61
CA GLU A 308 -6.59 17.84 -6.22
C GLU A 308 -6.78 16.63 -5.29
N ARG A 309 -7.68 15.68 -5.60
CA ARG A 309 -8.05 14.59 -4.68
C ARG A 309 -7.22 13.31 -4.82
N ASP A 310 -6.66 13.03 -6.00
CA ASP A 310 -5.82 11.84 -6.21
C ASP A 310 -4.37 12.04 -5.72
N ASP A 311 -3.87 13.28 -5.68
CA ASP A 311 -2.49 13.59 -5.26
C ASP A 311 -2.26 13.60 -3.73
N LEU A 312 -3.29 13.83 -2.93
CA LEU A 312 -3.14 14.04 -1.47
C LEU A 312 -2.78 12.78 -0.65
N ARG A 313 -2.68 11.60 -1.27
CA ARG A 313 -2.44 10.33 -0.54
C ARG A 313 -1.08 9.72 -0.77
N TRP A 314 -0.23 10.32 -1.61
CA TRP A 314 1.08 9.78 -1.89
C TRP A 314 2.18 10.61 -1.21
N ARG A 315 2.75 10.08 -0.13
CA ARG A 315 4.03 10.57 0.39
C ARG A 315 5.14 9.81 -0.33
N CYS A 316 6.11 10.54 -0.90
CA CYS A 316 7.29 9.97 -1.52
C CYS A 316 7.95 8.89 -0.62
N LEU A 317 8.29 7.74 -1.19
CA LEU A 317 8.92 6.60 -0.48
C LEU A 317 10.19 7.01 0.31
N ARG A 318 10.88 8.06 -0.14
CA ARG A 318 12.07 8.65 0.52
C ARG A 318 11.73 9.39 1.81
N CYS A 319 10.61 10.11 1.83
CA CYS A 319 10.14 10.88 2.98
C CYS A 319 9.42 10.01 4.03
N ARG A 320 9.10 8.75 3.66
CA ARG A 320 8.32 7.79 4.46
C ARG A 320 9.01 7.28 5.74
N HIS A 321 10.16 7.85 6.14
CA HIS A 321 10.97 7.39 7.28
C HIS A 321 11.77 8.51 7.98
N LEU A 322 11.45 9.77 7.72
CA LEU A 322 12.08 10.89 8.43
C LEU A 322 11.37 11.12 9.77
N SER A 323 12.07 11.68 10.77
CA SER A 323 11.50 12.06 12.07
C SER A 323 10.28 12.99 11.96
N SER A 324 10.14 13.70 10.84
CA SER A 324 8.94 14.46 10.50
C SER A 324 7.67 13.60 10.33
N GLU A 325 7.78 12.28 10.15
CA GLU A 325 6.62 11.37 10.18
C GLU A 325 6.06 11.16 11.58
N THR A 326 6.92 11.01 12.60
CA THR A 326 6.45 10.88 13.99
C THR A 326 5.79 12.18 14.47
N GLU A 327 6.21 13.33 13.95
CA GLU A 327 5.62 14.63 14.27
C GLU A 327 4.29 14.90 13.53
N THR A 328 4.03 14.25 12.39
CA THR A 328 2.83 14.48 11.56
C THR A 328 1.82 13.32 11.56
N CYS A 329 2.14 12.19 12.20
CA CYS A 329 1.22 11.06 12.38
C CYS A 329 0.18 11.28 13.51
N SER A 330 -0.08 12.52 13.92
CA SER A 330 -1.33 12.88 14.55
C SER A 330 -2.28 13.41 13.47
N PRO A 331 -3.18 12.58 12.90
CA PRO A 331 -4.28 13.08 12.09
C PRO A 331 -5.26 13.94 12.92
N PHE A 332 -5.06 14.02 14.24
CA PHE A 332 -5.99 14.68 15.14
C PHE A 332 -5.83 16.20 15.20
N PHE A 333 -4.62 16.76 15.04
CA PHE A 333 -4.43 18.22 15.11
C PHE A 333 -3.13 18.65 14.41
N PRO A 334 -3.16 19.12 13.15
CA PRO A 334 -2.03 19.84 12.60
C PRO A 334 -1.87 21.16 13.39
N GLY A 335 -0.95 21.19 14.37
CA GLY A 335 -0.61 22.40 15.11
C GLY A 335 -0.49 22.30 16.63
N ILE A 336 -0.88 21.20 17.28
CA ILE A 336 -0.69 21.04 18.74
C ILE A 336 0.64 20.33 19.01
N ARG A 337 1.66 21.11 19.40
CA ARG A 337 2.87 20.57 20.02
C ARG A 337 2.50 20.08 21.42
N PHE A 338 2.48 18.77 21.65
CA PHE A 338 2.47 18.27 23.02
C PHE A 338 3.82 18.60 23.66
N PRO A 339 3.86 19.30 24.81
CA PRO A 339 5.11 19.51 25.52
C PRO A 339 5.67 18.13 25.88
N LEU A 340 6.91 17.87 25.45
CA LEU A 340 7.69 16.74 25.93
C LEU A 340 7.63 16.78 27.46
N LEU A 341 6.95 15.79 28.05
CA LEU A 341 7.00 15.54 29.48
C LEU A 341 8.46 15.32 29.85
N LYS A 342 9.11 16.38 30.35
CA LYS A 342 10.36 16.26 31.10
C LYS A 342 10.04 15.42 32.32
N ARG A 343 10.34 14.12 32.26
CA ARG A 343 10.42 13.30 33.47
C ARG A 343 11.60 13.84 34.29
N ALA A 344 11.27 14.29 35.50
CA ALA A 344 12.23 14.63 36.54
C ALA A 344 12.96 13.39 37.03
#